data_AF-A0A944UIX4-F1
#
_entry.id   AF-A0A944UIX4-F1
#
_cell.length_a   1.000
_cell.length_b   1.000
_cell.length_c   1.000
_cell.angle_alpha   90.00
_cell.angle_beta   90.00
_cell.angle_gamma   90.00
#
_symmetry.space_group_name_H-M   'P 1'
#
loop_
_entity.id
_entity.type
_entity.pdbx_description
1 polymer ?
#
loop_
_entity_poly.entity_id
_entity_poly.type
_entity_poly.pdbx_seq_one_letter_code
_entity_poly.pdbx_strand_id
1 'polypeptide(L)' 'MKFFILTTSFILSSYFSLLASNWPSWRGELRDGVTKETGLLQEWPSNGPYKLWVSDQAGLGYSGFTIQDG' A
#
# COMPACT_ATOMS: atom_id res chain seq x y z
N MET A 1 30.08 28.28 3.66
CA MET A 1 28.66 28.57 3.27
C MET A 1 28.15 27.72 2.11
N LYS A 2 28.95 27.34 1.10
CA LYS A 2 28.51 26.42 0.02
C LYS A 2 28.26 24.97 0.50
N PHE A 3 29.07 24.42 1.41
CA PHE A 3 28.95 23.04 1.90
C PHE A 3 27.70 22.76 2.76
N PHE A 4 27.18 23.77 3.47
CA PHE A 4 25.98 23.63 4.32
C PHE A 4 24.67 23.61 3.51
N ILE A 5 24.71 24.09 2.26
CA ILE A 5 23.57 24.12 1.34
C ILE A 5 23.44 22.78 0.57
N LEU A 6 24.55 22.05 0.38
CA LEU A 6 24.52 20.73 -0.24
C LEU A 6 23.98 19.62 0.68
N THR A 7 24.19 19.73 1.98
CA THR A 7 23.72 18.72 2.96
C THR A 7 22.22 18.81 3.22
N THR A 8 21.62 20.00 3.18
CA THR A 8 20.16 20.16 3.30
C THR A 8 19.38 19.65 2.08
N SER A 9 19.97 19.73 0.87
CA SER A 9 19.36 19.22 -0.35
C SER A 9 19.31 17.68 -0.40
N PHE A 10 20.30 17.00 0.21
CA PHE A 10 20.36 15.53 0.23
C PHE A 10 19.28 14.90 1.14
N ILE A 11 18.88 15.57 2.22
CA ILE A 11 17.85 15.09 3.15
C ILE A 11 16.43 15.31 2.59
N LEU A 12 16.25 16.23 1.63
CA LEU A 12 14.94 16.48 1.02
C LEU A 12 14.61 15.48 -0.11
N SER A 13 15.62 14.81 -0.67
CA SER A 13 15.45 13.88 -1.80
C SER A 13 15.04 12.46 -1.39
N SER A 14 14.95 12.16 -0.09
CA SER A 14 14.70 10.79 0.42
C SER A 14 13.23 10.48 0.72
N TYR A 15 12.28 11.36 0.38
CA TYR A 15 10.84 11.10 0.54
C TYR A 15 10.23 10.59 -0.77
N PHE A 16 10.70 9.44 -1.26
CA PHE A 16 9.97 8.72 -2.30
C PHE A 16 8.90 7.87 -1.60
N SER A 17 7.68 8.39 -1.50
CA SER A 17 6.55 7.60 -1.03
C SER A 17 6.23 6.55 -2.10
N LEU A 18 6.44 5.27 -1.75
CA LEU A 18 5.92 4.14 -2.51
C LEU A 18 4.40 4.12 -2.31
N LEU A 19 3.68 4.88 -3.12
CA LEU A 19 2.21 4.84 -3.15
C LEU A 19 1.77 3.51 -3.76
N ALA A 20 0.94 2.75 -3.05
CA ALA A 20 0.29 1.59 -3.63
C ALA A 20 -0.74 2.05 -4.68
N SER A 21 -1.11 1.18 -5.62
CA SER A 21 -2.17 1.54 -6.56
C SER A 21 -3.53 1.52 -5.87
N ASN A 22 -4.40 2.43 -6.27
CA ASN A 22 -5.77 2.47 -5.76
C ASN A 22 -6.56 1.24 -6.23
N TRP A 23 -7.50 0.80 -5.40
CA TRP A 23 -8.47 -0.23 -5.72
C TRP A 23 -9.89 0.29 -5.45
N PRO A 24 -10.35 1.30 -6.22
CA PRO A 24 -11.51 2.10 -5.85
C PRO A 24 -12.86 1.37 -6.00
N SER A 25 -12.89 0.23 -6.68
CA SER A 25 -14.14 -0.49 -6.95
C SER A 25 -13.94 -2.01 -7.02
N TRP A 26 -15.05 -2.76 -7.06
CA TRP A 26 -15.00 -4.22 -7.23
C TRP A 26 -14.20 -4.57 -8.49
N ARG A 27 -13.18 -5.43 -8.32
CA ARG A 27 -12.19 -5.79 -9.35
C ARG A 27 -11.28 -4.66 -9.83
N GLY A 28 -11.10 -3.62 -9.03
CA GLY A 28 -10.14 -2.54 -9.29
C GLY A 28 -10.69 -1.45 -10.20
N GLU A 29 -9.80 -0.58 -10.67
CA GLU A 29 -10.13 0.55 -11.54
C GLU A 29 -10.72 0.07 -12.88
N LEU A 30 -10.09 -0.92 -13.51
CA LEU A 30 -10.47 -1.47 -14.82
C LEU A 30 -11.53 -2.57 -14.73
N ARG A 31 -11.91 -2.98 -13.50
CA ARG A 31 -12.87 -4.07 -13.22
C ARG A 31 -12.48 -5.43 -13.80
N ASP A 32 -11.20 -5.65 -14.07
CA ASP A 32 -10.66 -6.91 -14.58
C ASP A 32 -10.18 -7.85 -13.46
N GLY A 33 -9.91 -7.31 -12.27
CA GLY A 33 -9.38 -8.06 -11.13
C GLY A 33 -7.87 -8.29 -11.23
N VAL A 34 -7.16 -7.50 -12.02
CA VAL A 34 -5.71 -7.62 -12.23
C VAL A 34 -4.98 -6.53 -11.43
N THR A 35 -4.01 -6.95 -10.63
CA THR A 35 -3.07 -6.09 -9.88
C THR A 35 -1.76 -5.97 -10.66
N LYS A 36 -1.12 -4.79 -10.63
CA LYS A 36 0.18 -4.54 -11.28
C LYS A 36 1.35 -4.56 -10.29
N GLU A 37 1.04 -4.72 -9.00
CA GLU A 37 1.99 -4.78 -7.91
C GLU A 37 2.94 -5.97 -8.09
N THR A 38 4.20 -5.73 -7.77
CA THR A 38 5.28 -6.73 -7.86
C THR A 38 6.01 -6.83 -6.53
N GLY A 39 6.84 -7.86 -6.35
CA GLY A 39 7.58 -8.06 -5.09
C GLY A 39 6.71 -8.53 -3.92
N LEU A 40 5.49 -8.99 -4.19
CA LEU A 40 4.62 -9.60 -3.18
C LEU A 40 5.23 -10.91 -2.68
N LEU A 41 4.99 -11.22 -1.40
CA LEU A 41 5.31 -12.51 -0.80
C LEU A 41 4.70 -13.65 -1.63
N GLN A 42 5.54 -14.57 -2.09
CA GLN A 42 5.09 -15.76 -2.84
C GLN A 42 4.61 -16.87 -1.91
N GLU A 43 5.14 -16.91 -0.69
CA GLU A 43 4.78 -17.87 0.35
C GLU A 43 4.63 -17.16 1.69
N TRP A 44 3.71 -17.65 2.51
CA TRP A 44 3.54 -17.14 3.87
C TRP A 44 4.58 -17.75 4.81
N PRO A 45 5.02 -17.01 5.84
CA PRO A 45 5.76 -17.59 6.96
C PRO A 45 4.98 -18.74 7.61
N SER A 46 5.68 -19.67 8.28
CA SER A 46 5.04 -20.82 8.96
C SER A 46 4.03 -20.40 10.03
N ASN A 47 4.26 -19.26 10.67
CA ASN A 47 3.35 -18.64 11.65
C ASN A 47 2.31 -17.69 11.02
N GLY A 48 2.30 -17.56 9.69
CA GLY A 48 1.45 -16.64 8.96
C GLY A 48 1.96 -15.19 8.95
N PRO A 49 1.35 -14.32 8.12
CA PRO A 49 1.64 -12.89 8.12
C PRO A 49 1.21 -12.24 9.44
N TYR A 50 1.90 -11.18 9.83
CA TYR A 50 1.53 -10.40 11.00
C TYR A 50 0.20 -9.67 10.77
N LYS A 51 -0.73 -9.79 11.72
CA LYS A 51 -2.02 -9.08 11.67
C LYS A 51 -1.82 -7.60 12.00
N LEU A 52 -1.93 -6.75 10.99
CA LEU A 52 -1.78 -5.30 11.17
C LEU A 52 -2.99 -4.66 11.87
N TRP A 53 -4.21 -5.05 11.49
CA TRP A 53 -5.44 -4.52 12.07
C TRP A 53 -6.62 -5.49 11.86
N VAL A 54 -7.70 -5.26 12.61
CA VAL A 54 -8.98 -5.99 12.49
C VAL A 54 -10.11 -5.04 12.87
N SER A 55 -11.26 -5.15 12.21
CA SER A 55 -12.49 -4.43 12.56
C SER A 55 -13.67 -5.39 12.60
N ASP A 56 -14.33 -5.46 13.76
CA ASP A 56 -15.50 -6.32 13.99
C ASP A 56 -16.83 -5.58 13.76
N GLN A 57 -16.77 -4.35 13.21
CA GLN A 57 -17.93 -3.46 13.08
C GLN A 57 -18.67 -3.56 11.74
N ALA A 58 -18.28 -4.49 10.86
CA ALA A 58 -18.85 -4.61 9.52
C ALA A 58 -20.32 -5.10 9.47
N GLY A 59 -20.88 -5.56 10.59
CA GLY A 59 -22.26 -6.04 10.66
C GLY A 59 -22.49 -7.32 9.85
N LEU A 60 -23.75 -7.56 9.45
CA LEU A 60 -24.13 -8.71 8.62
C LEU A 60 -24.22 -8.29 7.15
N GLY A 61 -23.51 -8.98 6.26
CA GLY A 61 -23.57 -8.72 4.82
C GLY A 61 -22.43 -9.37 4.04
N TYR A 62 -22.45 -9.17 2.71
CA TYR A 62 -21.37 -9.55 1.81
C TYR A 62 -20.86 -8.29 1.10
N SER A 63 -19.59 -7.95 1.31
CA SER A 63 -18.93 -6.82 0.64
C SER A 63 -17.52 -7.17 0.24
N GLY A 64 -17.03 -6.56 -0.85
CA GLY A 64 -15.61 -6.52 -1.17
C GLY A 64 -14.92 -5.33 -0.48
N PHE A 65 -13.60 -5.26 -0.58
CA PHE A 65 -12.84 -4.10 -0.14
C PHE A 65 -12.68 -3.08 -1.28
N THR A 66 -12.56 -1.81 -0.92
CA THR A 66 -12.11 -0.73 -1.80
C THR A 66 -11.05 0.08 -1.09
N ILE A 67 -9.99 0.46 -1.79
CA ILE A 67 -8.82 1.13 -1.24
C ILE A 67 -8.56 2.39 -2.05
N GLN A 68 -8.34 3.50 -1.36
CA GLN A 68 -7.93 4.78 -1.92
C GLN A 68 -6.79 5.31 -1.05
N ASP A 69 -5.73 5.80 -1.69
CA ASP A 69 -4.52 6.37 -1.07
C ASP A 69 -3.78 5.37 -0.15
N GLY A 70 -3.57 4.15 -0.68
CA GLY A 70 -2.89 3.04 0.00
C GLY A 70 -1.36 3.08 -0.03
#